data_AF-A0A3D4EL77-F1
#
_entry.id   AF-A0A3D4EL77-F1
#
_cell.length_a   1.000
_cell.length_b   1.000
_cell.length_c   1.000
_cell.angle_alpha   90.00
_cell.angle_beta   90.00
_cell.angle_gamma   90.00
#
_symmetry.space_group_name_H-M   'P 1'
#
loop_
_entity.id
_entity.type
_entity.pdbx_description
1 polymer ?
#
loop_
_entity_poly.entity_id
_entity_poly.type
_entity_poly.pdbx_seq_one_letter_code
_entity_poly.pdbx_strand_id
1 'polypeptide(L)'
;MSTKLPAAYFPFLNELKENNHKEWMDAHKAEYKTLEKQFKQFCEDTKNQLNNFDEIERAKVFRINRDIRFSKNKNPYKTNRGAIFSRSGVQRRGSFYFQMAPGASFAGGGFF
;
A
#
# COMPACT_ATOMS: atom_id res chain seq x y z
N MET A 1 -0.63 19.15 7.10
CA MET A 1 -1.40 17.92 6.77
C MET A 1 -0.75 16.74 7.49
N SER A 2 -1.54 15.78 7.97
CA SER A 2 -1.05 14.73 8.87
C SER A 2 -0.40 13.59 8.09
N THR A 3 0.92 13.47 8.19
CA THR A 3 1.75 12.43 7.57
C THR A 3 1.66 11.07 8.27
N LYS A 4 0.62 10.84 9.07
CA LYS A 4 0.51 9.65 9.92
C LYS A 4 -0.53 8.68 9.38
N LEU A 5 -0.10 7.43 9.22
CA LEU A 5 -1.01 6.32 8.98
C LEU A 5 -1.85 6.02 10.22
N PRO A 6 -3.16 5.74 10.08
CA PRO A 6 -3.99 5.29 11.17
C PRO A 6 -3.43 4.03 11.84
N ALA A 7 -3.30 4.04 13.17
CA ALA A 7 -2.80 2.88 13.92
C ALA A 7 -3.69 1.64 13.70
N ALA A 8 -5.00 1.83 13.49
CA ALA A 8 -5.98 0.78 13.21
C ALA A 8 -5.68 -0.07 11.96
N TYR A 9 -4.83 0.41 11.06
CA TYR A 9 -4.46 -0.35 9.86
C TYR A 9 -3.68 -1.64 10.20
N PHE A 10 -2.82 -1.62 11.22
CA PHE A 10 -2.03 -2.79 11.60
C PHE A 10 -2.88 -3.90 12.23
N PRO A 11 -3.78 -3.62 13.21
CA PRO A 11 -4.77 -4.59 13.68
C PRO A 11 -5.60 -5.20 12.54
N PHE A 12 -6.14 -4.38 11.64
CA PHE A 12 -6.90 -4.89 10.48
C PHE A 12 -6.09 -5.87 9.63
N LEU A 13 -4.82 -5.57 9.34
CA LEU A 13 -3.95 -6.47 8.58
C LEU A 13 -3.60 -7.76 9.33
N ASN A 14 -3.51 -7.71 10.66
CA ASN A 14 -3.34 -8.90 11.50
C ASN A 14 -4.61 -9.77 11.48
N GLU A 15 -5.78 -9.19 11.64
CA GLU A 15 -7.05 -9.93 11.59
C GLU A 15 -7.29 -10.54 10.20
N LEU A 16 -6.98 -9.80 9.13
CA LEU A 16 -7.03 -10.30 7.75
C LEU A 16 -6.04 -11.45 7.51
N LYS A 17 -4.91 -11.49 8.23
CA LYS A 17 -3.94 -12.58 8.13
C LYS A 17 -4.55 -13.88 8.66
N GLU A 18 -5.25 -13.81 9.79
CA GLU A 18 -5.91 -14.96 10.42
C GLU A 18 -7.21 -15.34 9.68
N ASN A 19 -7.92 -14.38 9.07
CA ASN A 19 -9.22 -14.56 8.43
C ASN A 19 -9.20 -14.27 6.91
N ASN A 20 -8.23 -14.82 6.18
CA ASN A 20 -8.01 -14.47 4.77
C ASN A 20 -8.98 -15.19 3.81
N HIS A 21 -10.26 -14.87 3.88
CA HIS A 21 -11.31 -15.37 3.00
C HIS A 21 -12.34 -14.30 2.67
N LYS A 22 -13.12 -14.53 1.60
CA LYS A 22 -13.99 -13.52 0.99
C LYS A 22 -15.10 -13.04 1.94
N GLU A 23 -15.71 -13.95 2.69
CA GLU A 23 -16.81 -13.66 3.61
C GLU A 23 -16.39 -12.68 4.71
N TRP A 24 -15.22 -12.91 5.32
CA TRP A 24 -14.67 -12.01 6.34
C TRP A 24 -14.37 -10.63 5.75
N MET A 25 -13.76 -10.57 4.57
CA MET A 25 -13.46 -9.29 3.91
C MET A 25 -14.73 -8.53 3.50
N ASP A 26 -15.78 -9.23 3.08
CA ASP A 26 -17.07 -8.61 2.74
C ASP A 26 -17.74 -8.02 3.99
N ALA A 27 -17.64 -8.69 5.15
CA ALA A 27 -18.11 -8.17 6.44
C ALA A 27 -17.32 -6.93 6.92
N HIS A 28 -16.00 -6.89 6.70
CA HIS A 28 -15.12 -5.77 7.11
C HIS A 28 -14.88 -4.75 5.99
N LYS A 29 -15.68 -4.81 4.91
CA LYS A 29 -15.48 -3.98 3.71
C LYS A 29 -15.60 -2.48 4.00
N ALA A 30 -16.48 -2.08 4.91
CA ALA A 30 -16.67 -0.68 5.28
C ALA A 30 -15.44 -0.11 6.01
N GLU A 31 -14.89 -0.88 6.95
CA GLU A 31 -13.65 -0.57 7.65
C GLU A 31 -12.48 -0.48 6.67
N TYR A 32 -12.31 -1.50 5.82
CA TYR A 32 -11.27 -1.52 4.79
C TYR A 32 -11.35 -0.30 3.88
N LYS A 33 -12.55 0.10 3.43
CA LYS A 33 -12.70 1.29 2.57
C LYS A 33 -12.28 2.58 3.28
N THR A 34 -12.57 2.71 4.56
CA THR A 34 -12.16 3.85 5.37
C THR A 34 -10.65 3.91 5.52
N LEU A 35 -10.04 2.77 5.90
CA LEU A 35 -8.59 2.63 6.01
C LEU A 35 -7.90 2.89 4.66
N GLU A 36 -8.40 2.29 3.56
CA GLU A 36 -7.86 2.48 2.21
C GLU A 36 -7.90 3.94 1.76
N LYS A 37 -8.96 4.68 2.10
CA LYS A 37 -9.03 6.13 1.83
C LYS A 37 -7.92 6.87 2.58
N GLN A 38 -7.70 6.55 3.85
CA GLN A 38 -6.65 7.16 4.66
C GLN A 38 -5.24 6.79 4.15
N PHE A 39 -5.02 5.55 3.72
CA PHE A 39 -3.76 5.11 3.12
C PHE A 39 -3.46 5.85 1.81
N LYS A 40 -4.48 6.04 0.96
CA LYS A 40 -4.33 6.83 -0.27
C LYS A 40 -3.98 8.28 0.04
N GLN A 41 -4.64 8.90 1.01
CA GLN A 41 -4.29 10.27 1.43
C GLN A 41 -2.86 10.36 1.94
N PHE A 42 -2.43 9.40 2.77
CA PHE A 42 -1.04 9.31 3.22
C PHE A 42 -0.06 9.21 2.05
N CYS A 43 -0.38 8.43 1.01
CA CYS A 43 0.47 8.32 -0.18
C CYS A 43 0.52 9.64 -0.96
N GLU A 44 -0.59 10.34 -1.14
CA GLU A 44 -0.59 11.65 -1.81
C GLU A 44 0.20 12.70 -1.01
N ASP A 45 0.02 12.74 0.31
CA ASP A 45 0.80 13.62 1.19
C ASP A 45 2.30 13.28 1.11
N THR A 46 2.65 11.99 1.07
CA THR A 46 4.04 11.53 0.89
C THR A 46 4.59 11.96 -0.47
N LYS A 47 3.81 11.81 -1.56
CA LYS A 47 4.20 12.31 -2.89
C LYS A 47 4.49 13.81 -2.84
N ASN A 48 3.64 14.60 -2.21
CA ASN A 48 3.84 16.05 -2.08
C ASN A 48 5.13 16.39 -1.32
N GLN A 49 5.49 15.59 -0.31
CA GLN A 49 6.75 15.76 0.41
C GLN A 49 7.97 15.34 -0.41
N LEU A 50 7.89 14.24 -1.16
CA LEU A 50 8.94 13.82 -2.08
C LEU A 50 9.18 14.89 -3.16
N ASN A 51 8.13 15.59 -3.59
CA ASN A 51 8.22 16.68 -4.56
C ASN A 51 9.01 17.91 -4.07
N ASN A 52 9.37 17.98 -2.78
CA ASN A 52 10.24 19.06 -2.28
C ASN A 52 11.72 18.86 -2.66
N PHE A 53 12.12 17.65 -3.03
CA PHE A 53 13.51 17.32 -3.36
C PHE A 53 13.68 16.44 -4.61
N ASP A 54 12.58 15.99 -5.21
CA ASP A 54 12.55 15.22 -6.45
C ASP A 54 11.31 15.62 -7.27
N GLU A 55 11.13 15.04 -8.46
CA GLU A 55 9.92 15.22 -9.26
C GLU A 55 9.17 13.89 -9.37
N ILE A 56 8.11 13.73 -8.58
CA ILE A 56 7.24 12.56 -8.56
C ILE A 56 5.97 12.86 -9.34
N GLU A 57 5.83 12.19 -10.49
CA GLU A 57 4.66 12.32 -11.35
C GLU A 57 3.44 11.61 -10.73
N ARG A 58 3.64 10.37 -10.27
CA ARG A 58 2.53 9.47 -9.93
C ARG A 58 2.78 8.68 -8.66
N ALA A 59 1.82 8.73 -7.74
CA ALA A 59 1.68 7.76 -6.66
C ALA A 59 0.68 6.69 -7.09
N LYS A 60 1.06 5.41 -7.01
CA LYS A 60 0.19 4.28 -7.34
C LYS A 60 0.11 3.33 -6.15
N VAL A 61 -1.07 3.28 -5.54
CA VAL A 61 -1.42 2.31 -4.51
C VAL A 61 -1.79 0.97 -5.14
N PHE A 62 -1.18 -0.12 -4.69
CA PHE A 62 -1.49 -1.47 -5.20
C PHE A 62 -2.83 -1.97 -4.68
N ARG A 63 -3.50 -2.84 -5.42
CA ARG A 63 -4.72 -3.52 -4.94
C ARG A 63 -4.40 -4.48 -3.80
N ILE A 64 -5.35 -4.64 -2.87
CA ILE A 64 -5.25 -5.61 -1.78
C ILE A 64 -5.44 -7.06 -2.27
N ASN A 65 -6.20 -7.28 -3.35
CA ASN A 65 -6.35 -8.62 -3.92
C ASN A 65 -5.00 -9.19 -4.40
N ARG A 66 -4.79 -10.47 -4.11
CA ARG A 66 -3.64 -11.25 -4.56
C ARG A 66 -4.00 -11.99 -5.85
N ASP A 67 -3.08 -12.01 -6.81
CA ASP A 67 -3.19 -12.93 -7.94
C ASP A 67 -2.76 -14.32 -7.48
N ILE A 68 -3.69 -15.27 -7.50
CA ILE A 68 -3.52 -16.62 -6.95
C ILE A 68 -3.39 -17.71 -8.01
N ARG A 69 -3.51 -17.38 -9.31
CA ARG A 69 -3.58 -18.37 -10.40
C ARG A 69 -2.38 -19.32 -10.39
N PHE A 70 -1.19 -18.77 -10.21
CA PHE A 70 0.08 -19.51 -10.20
C PHE A 70 0.76 -19.58 -8.83
N SER A 71 0.14 -19.01 -7.79
CA SER A 71 0.70 -18.98 -6.43
C SER A 71 0.43 -20.29 -5.69
N LYS A 72 1.41 -20.79 -4.93
CA LYS A 72 1.21 -21.86 -3.93
C LYS A 72 0.31 -21.38 -2.79
N ASN A 73 0.46 -20.12 -2.39
CA ASN A 73 -0.42 -19.48 -1.41
C ASN A 73 -1.70 -19.03 -2.11
N LYS A 74 -2.84 -19.64 -1.72
CA LYS A 74 -4.16 -19.38 -2.31
C LYS A 74 -4.99 -18.32 -1.58
N ASN A 75 -4.39 -17.61 -0.61
CA ASN A 75 -5.08 -16.53 0.09
C ASN A 75 -5.49 -15.41 -0.90
N PRO A 76 -6.78 -15.04 -0.97
CA PRO A 76 -7.29 -14.06 -1.93
C PRO A 76 -6.80 -12.63 -1.69
N TYR A 77 -6.34 -12.31 -0.48
CA TYR A 77 -5.93 -10.97 -0.11
C TYR A 77 -4.47 -10.93 0.37
N LYS A 78 -3.81 -9.80 0.10
CA LYS A 78 -2.51 -9.47 0.65
C LYS A 78 -2.67 -8.98 2.09
N THR A 79 -1.77 -9.41 2.96
CA THR A 79 -1.67 -8.97 4.37
C THR A 79 -0.74 -7.77 4.52
N ASN A 80 -0.56 -7.02 3.43
CA ASN A 80 0.25 -5.82 3.36
C ASN A 80 -0.41 -4.79 2.43
N ARG A 81 -0.03 -3.53 2.58
CA ARG A 81 -0.36 -2.47 1.63
C ARG A 81 0.91 -1.86 1.12
N GLY A 82 0.92 -1.53 -0.15
CA GLY A 82 2.07 -0.87 -0.74
C GLY A 82 1.68 0.14 -1.79
N ALA A 83 2.61 1.05 -2.03
CA ALA A 83 2.53 2.06 -3.05
C ALA A 83 3.88 2.19 -3.76
N ILE A 84 3.83 2.66 -5.00
CA ILE A 84 5.01 3.07 -5.75
C ILE A 84 4.87 4.55 -6.14
N PHE A 85 5.96 5.29 -6.00
CA PHE A 85 6.09 6.70 -6.35
C PHE A 85 7.03 6.80 -7.55
N SER A 86 6.46 7.01 -8.73
CA SER A 86 7.18 7.09 -9.99
C SER A 86 7.71 8.50 -10.22
N ARG A 87 9.02 8.59 -10.49
CA ARG A 87 9.68 9.85 -10.86
C ARG A 87 9.28 10.28 -12.27
N SER A 88 9.32 11.59 -12.52
CA SER A 88 8.90 12.24 -13.76
C SER A 88 9.99 12.19 -14.83
N GLY A 89 9.58 11.87 -16.06
CA GLY A 89 10.40 11.97 -17.26
C GLY A 89 11.29 10.76 -17.51
N VAL A 90 11.55 10.47 -18.79
CA VAL A 90 12.34 9.32 -19.26
C VAL A 90 13.77 9.31 -18.70
N GLN A 91 14.29 10.49 -18.34
CA GLN A 91 15.64 10.65 -17.79
C GLN A 91 15.74 10.30 -16.30
N ARG A 92 14.64 10.40 -15.54
CA ARG A 92 14.60 10.04 -14.12
C ARG A 92 14.07 8.62 -13.97
N ARG A 93 14.78 7.66 -14.59
CA ARG A 93 14.48 6.24 -14.42
C ARG A 93 14.44 5.92 -12.93
N GLY A 94 13.51 5.07 -12.52
CA GLY A 94 13.38 4.64 -11.13
C GLY A 94 12.16 5.15 -10.37
N SER A 95 11.96 4.57 -9.19
CA SER A 95 10.80 4.84 -8.34
C SER A 95 11.10 4.51 -6.89
N PHE A 96 10.34 5.12 -5.99
CA PHE A 96 10.31 4.73 -4.58
C PHE A 96 9.18 3.74 -4.34
N TYR A 97 9.45 2.71 -3.57
CA TYR A 97 8.49 1.72 -3.13
C TYR A 97 8.30 1.84 -1.62
N PHE A 98 7.04 1.79 -1.19
CA PHE A 98 6.67 1.72 0.21
C PHE A 98 5.74 0.54 0.42
N GLN A 99 5.97 -0.20 1.50
CA GLN A 99 5.10 -1.26 2.00
C GLN A 99 4.93 -1.11 3.51
N MET A 100 3.68 -1.24 3.96
CA MET A 100 3.37 -1.48 5.36
C MET A 100 2.84 -2.91 5.56
N ALA A 101 3.37 -3.57 6.58
CA ALA A 101 2.89 -4.85 7.05
C ALA A 101 3.23 -5.00 8.55
N PRO A 102 2.38 -5.62 9.37
CA PRO A 102 2.73 -5.93 10.76
C PRO A 102 4.05 -6.72 10.83
N GLY A 103 5.07 -6.14 11.47
CA GLY A 103 6.40 -6.75 11.63
C GLY A 103 7.26 -6.83 10.35
N ALA A 104 6.79 -6.34 9.20
CA ALA A 104 7.48 -6.46 7.91
C ALA A 104 7.25 -5.25 6.97
N SER A 105 7.18 -4.05 7.56
CA SER A 105 7.15 -2.80 6.80
C SER A 105 8.50 -2.53 6.15
N PHE A 106 8.49 -1.98 4.94
CA PHE A 106 9.68 -1.79 4.12
C PHE A 106 9.53 -0.56 3.23
N ALA A 107 10.63 0.16 3.02
CA ALA A 107 10.74 1.19 2.00
C ALA A 107 12.02 0.97 1.21
N GLY A 108 11.96 1.22 -0.10
CA GLY A 108 13.11 1.07 -0.98
C GLY A 108 13.00 1.99 -2.19
N GLY A 109 14.09 2.11 -2.94
CA GLY A 109 14.12 2.83 -4.20
C GLY A 109 15.07 2.15 -5.15
N GLY A 110 14.82 2.28 -6.45
CA GLY A 110 15.66 1.65 -7.45
C GLY A 110 15.37 2.16 -8.85
N PHE A 111 16.32 1.90 -9.74
CA PHE A 111 16.24 2.18 -11.17
C PHE A 111 15.86 0.89 -11.90
N PHE A 112 14.92 1.01 -12.83
CA PHE A 112 14.51 -0.07 -13.72
C PHE A 112 14.43 0.45 -15.16
#